data_AF-A0A818BT64-F1
#
_entry.id   AF-A0A818BT64-F1
#
_cell.length_a   1.000
_cell.length_b   1.000
_cell.length_c   1.000
_cell.angle_alpha   90.00
_cell.angle_beta   90.00
_cell.angle_gamma   90.00
#
_symmetry.space_group_name_H-M   'P 1'
#
loop_
_entity.id
_entity.type
_entity.pdbx_description
1 polymer ?
#
loop_
_entity_poly.entity_id
_entity_poly.type
_entity_poly.pdbx_seq_one_letter_code
_entity_poly.pdbx_strand_id
1 'polypeptide(L)'
;MFFFSFFLLLCIRLPVPTLAETARKYLKTVAPLLSNDEFSETKKIVEQFQQESEPLQELLLKRAQTEENWLSQWWLDKTYLEWRLNLPIYYNPALVFPRQSYRDFNGQIQFASNFIHGVLLYRSLIDK
;
A
#
# COMPACT_ATOMS: atom_id res chain seq x y z
N MET A 1 -2.71 -12.16 26.31
CA MET A 1 -3.69 -11.47 25.43
C MET A 1 -3.93 -9.99 25.79
N PHE A 2 -3.09 -9.32 26.59
CA PHE A 2 -3.21 -7.87 26.87
C PHE A 2 -2.13 -7.02 26.21
N PHE A 3 -1.00 -7.62 25.79
CA PHE A 3 0.12 -6.89 25.18
C PHE A 3 -0.10 -6.52 23.70
N PHE A 4 -0.77 -7.36 22.90
CA PHE A 4 -1.07 -7.06 21.49
C PHE A 4 -2.12 -5.96 21.31
N SER A 5 -3.08 -5.85 22.24
CA SER A 5 -4.09 -4.79 22.23
C SER A 5 -3.47 -3.40 22.48
N PHE A 6 -2.38 -3.34 23.24
CA PHE A 6 -1.71 -2.08 23.58
C PHE A 6 -0.90 -1.49 22.42
N PHE A 7 -0.43 -2.31 21.47
CA PHE A 7 0.39 -1.84 20.35
C PHE A 7 -0.44 -1.24 19.20
N LEU A 8 -1.66 -1.74 18.97
CA LEU A 8 -2.62 -1.11 18.04
C LEU A 8 -3.06 0.28 18.52
N LEU A 9 -3.10 0.51 19.84
CA LEU A 9 -3.40 1.80 20.46
C LEU A 9 -2.27 2.85 20.31
N LEU A 10 -1.04 2.44 19.97
CA LEU A 10 0.11 3.32 19.71
C LEU A 10 0.27 3.66 18.22
N CYS A 11 -0.45 2.98 17.32
CA CYS A 11 -0.44 3.31 15.90
C CYS A 11 -1.17 4.63 15.68
N ILE A 12 -0.40 5.67 15.39
CA ILE A 12 -0.93 6.96 14.93
C ILE A 12 -1.79 6.67 13.69
N ARG A 13 -3.07 7.07 13.74
CA ARG A 13 -3.96 6.98 12.59
C ARG A 13 -3.35 7.70 11.39
N LEU A 14 -3.56 7.15 10.18
CA LEU A 14 -3.03 7.76 8.96
C LEU A 14 -3.53 9.21 8.84
N PRO A 15 -2.65 10.22 8.87
CA PRO A 15 -3.09 11.61 8.80
C PRO A 15 -3.68 11.94 7.44
N VAL A 16 -4.60 12.89 7.42
CA VAL A 16 -5.11 13.49 6.17
C VAL A 16 -4.31 14.77 5.93
N PRO A 17 -3.48 14.86 4.86
CA PRO A 17 -2.76 16.08 4.56
C PRO A 17 -3.73 17.21 4.19
N THR A 18 -3.29 18.45 4.36
CA THR A 18 -4.10 19.59 3.91
C THR A 18 -4.24 19.58 2.39
N LEU A 19 -5.37 20.06 1.90
CA LEU A 19 -5.61 20.23 0.47
C LEU A 19 -4.55 21.14 -0.18
N ALA A 20 -4.17 22.22 0.50
CA ALA A 20 -3.13 23.16 0.06
C ALA A 20 -1.75 22.49 -0.10
N GLU A 21 -1.35 21.69 0.89
CA GLU A 21 -0.09 20.96 0.83
C GLU A 21 -0.08 19.92 -0.30
N THR A 22 -1.19 19.18 -0.44
CA THR A 22 -1.34 18.15 -1.48
C THR A 22 -1.29 18.77 -2.88
N ALA A 23 -2.04 19.84 -3.13
CA ALA A 23 -2.05 20.56 -4.40
C ALA A 23 -0.67 21.12 -4.75
N ARG A 24 0.02 21.74 -3.79
CA ARG A 24 1.37 22.27 -3.99
C ARG A 24 2.37 21.17 -4.35
N LYS A 25 2.32 20.02 -3.66
CA LYS A 25 3.19 18.87 -3.95
C LYS A 25 2.85 18.27 -5.32
N TYR A 26 1.56 18.13 -5.65
CA TYR A 26 1.11 17.65 -6.94
C TYR A 26 1.67 18.50 -8.08
N LEU A 27 1.49 19.83 -8.04
CA LEU A 27 2.02 20.73 -9.06
C LEU A 27 3.54 20.64 -9.19
N LYS A 28 4.27 20.56 -8.07
CA LYS A 28 5.73 20.37 -8.10
C LYS A 28 6.13 19.05 -8.77
N THR A 29 5.38 17.98 -8.54
CA THR A 29 5.67 16.64 -9.07
C THR A 29 5.36 16.53 -10.56
N VAL A 30 4.28 17.15 -11.04
CA VAL A 30 3.89 17.08 -12.46
C VAL A 30 4.61 18.08 -13.35
N ALA A 31 5.11 19.19 -12.80
CA ALA A 31 5.84 20.21 -13.56
C ALA A 31 6.94 19.66 -14.50
N PRO A 32 7.85 18.75 -14.08
CA PRO A 32 8.88 18.21 -14.99
C PRO A 32 8.35 17.19 -16.02
N LEU A 33 7.10 16.75 -15.90
CA LEU A 33 6.49 15.75 -16.78
C LEU A 33 5.63 16.38 -17.89
N LEU A 34 5.40 17.70 -17.81
CA LEU A 34 4.46 18.43 -18.66
C LEU A 34 5.18 19.52 -19.46
N SER A 35 4.66 19.83 -20.64
CA SER A 35 5.00 21.06 -21.35
C SER A 35 4.51 22.31 -20.60
N ASN A 36 4.99 23.49 -20.98
CA ASN A 36 4.58 24.75 -20.33
C ASN A 36 3.07 25.00 -20.47
N ASP A 37 2.49 24.70 -21.63
CA ASP A 37 1.06 24.90 -21.88
C ASP A 37 0.21 23.94 -21.05
N GLU A 38 0.59 22.65 -21.00
CA GLU A 38 -0.08 21.63 -20.17
C GLU A 38 0.04 21.94 -18.67
N PHE A 39 1.20 22.42 -18.21
CA PHE A 39 1.39 22.82 -16.82
C PHE A 39 0.54 24.04 -16.47
N SER A 40 0.48 25.04 -17.36
CA SER A 40 -0.37 26.22 -17.20
C SER A 40 -1.84 25.83 -17.06
N GLU A 41 -2.32 24.91 -17.89
CA GLU A 41 -3.69 24.42 -17.80
C GLU A 41 -3.94 23.60 -16.53
N THR A 42 -3.03 22.70 -16.19
CA THR A 42 -3.09 21.90 -14.95
C THR A 42 -3.15 22.80 -13.72
N LYS A 43 -2.34 23.87 -13.70
CA LYS A 43 -2.34 24.84 -12.60
C LYS A 43 -3.69 25.50 -12.42
N LYS A 44 -4.35 25.95 -13.50
CA LYS A 44 -5.69 26.55 -13.43
C LYS A 44 -6.72 25.56 -12.87
N ILE A 45 -6.68 24.30 -13.34
CA ILE A 45 -7.57 23.24 -12.86
C ILE A 45 -7.36 23.01 -11.36
N VAL A 46 -6.12 22.94 -10.89
CA VAL A 46 -5.81 22.76 -9.47
C VAL A 46 -6.29 23.95 -8.64
N GLU A 47 -6.08 25.18 -9.11
CA GLU A 47 -6.53 26.39 -8.42
C GLU A 47 -8.06 26.44 -8.30
N GLN A 48 -8.79 26.11 -9.38
CA GLN A 48 -10.25 25.99 -9.33
C GLN A 48 -10.70 24.88 -8.39
N PHE A 49 -10.10 23.69 -8.49
CA PHE A 49 -10.42 22.56 -7.62
C PHE A 49 -10.24 22.92 -6.15
N GLN A 50 -9.19 23.66 -5.79
CA GLN A 50 -8.96 24.09 -4.41
C GLN A 50 -10.08 24.95 -3.84
N GLN A 51 -10.76 25.74 -4.68
CA GLN A 51 -11.89 26.58 -4.26
C GLN A 51 -13.17 25.76 -4.03
N GLU A 52 -13.33 24.66 -4.77
CA GLU A 52 -14.57 23.85 -4.80
C GLU A 52 -14.51 22.58 -3.94
N SER A 53 -13.33 22.19 -3.45
CA SER A 53 -13.08 20.87 -2.84
C SER A 53 -13.06 20.84 -1.30
N GLU A 54 -13.42 21.94 -0.63
CA GLU A 54 -13.59 21.97 0.83
C GLU A 54 -14.57 20.87 1.33
N PRO A 55 -15.75 20.64 0.72
CA PRO A 55 -16.64 19.56 1.14
C PRO A 55 -16.02 18.16 1.01
N LEU A 56 -15.15 17.95 0.01
CA LEU A 56 -14.47 16.66 -0.17
C LEU A 56 -13.41 16.43 0.91
N GLN A 57 -12.67 17.47 1.27
CA GLN A 57 -11.69 17.42 2.35
C GLN A 57 -12.37 17.15 3.71
N GLU A 58 -13.53 17.77 3.97
CA GLU A 58 -14.33 17.51 5.17
C GLU A 58 -14.83 16.07 5.24
N LEU A 59 -15.32 15.52 4.13
CA LEU A 59 -15.74 14.11 4.05
C LEU A 59 -14.56 13.17 4.32
N LEU A 60 -13.37 13.49 3.81
CA LEU A 60 -12.16 12.70 4.03
C LEU A 60 -11.71 12.74 5.50
N LEU A 61 -11.76 13.92 6.12
CA LEU A 61 -11.47 14.09 7.55
C LEU A 61 -12.47 13.31 8.41
N LYS A 62 -13.76 13.36 8.09
CA LYS A 62 -14.80 12.58 8.78
C LYS A 62 -14.53 11.08 8.66
N ARG A 63 -14.15 10.60 7.47
CA ARG A 63 -13.76 9.21 7.23
C ARG A 63 -12.56 8.80 8.11
N ALA A 64 -11.54 9.66 8.22
CA ALA A 64 -10.37 9.43 9.07
C ALA A 64 -10.67 9.41 10.58
N GLN A 65 -11.76 10.04 11.01
CA GLN A 65 -12.24 9.95 12.39
C GLN A 65 -12.98 8.64 12.67
N THR A 66 -13.65 8.06 11.67
CA THR A 66 -14.43 6.83 11.85
C THR A 66 -13.65 5.55 11.58
N GLU A 67 -12.65 5.60 10.69
CA GLU A 67 -11.86 4.43 10.30
C GLU A 67 -10.50 4.39 11.00
N GLU A 68 -9.97 3.19 11.24
CA GLU A 68 -8.60 3.01 11.76
C GLU A 68 -7.55 3.54 10.78
N ASN A 69 -7.80 3.35 9.48
CA ASN A 69 -7.03 3.91 8.39
C ASN A 69 -7.99 4.21 7.22
N TRP A 70 -8.18 5.50 6.94
CA TRP A 70 -9.14 5.98 5.93
C TRP A 70 -8.82 5.53 4.49
N LEU A 71 -7.58 5.13 4.23
CA LEU A 71 -7.07 4.78 2.90
C LEU A 71 -7.02 3.27 2.65
N SER A 72 -6.94 2.44 3.70
CA SER A 72 -6.64 1.00 3.57
C SER A 72 -7.57 0.28 2.58
N GLN A 73 -8.89 0.45 2.71
CA GLN A 73 -9.85 -0.22 1.83
C GLN A 73 -9.72 0.26 0.39
N TRP A 74 -9.69 1.58 0.18
CA TRP A 74 -9.55 2.16 -1.16
C TRP A 74 -8.25 1.74 -1.83
N TRP A 75 -7.14 1.73 -1.09
CA TRP A 75 -5.86 1.34 -1.63
C TRP A 75 -5.85 -0.14 -2.02
N LEU A 76 -6.41 -1.03 -1.18
CA LEU A 76 -6.53 -2.46 -1.48
C LEU A 76 -7.37 -2.70 -2.74
N ASP A 77 -8.51 -2.03 -2.85
CA ASP A 77 -9.43 -2.17 -3.98
C ASP A 77 -8.79 -1.64 -5.27
N LYS A 78 -8.35 -0.38 -5.27
CA LYS A 78 -7.84 0.29 -6.47
C LYS A 78 -6.49 -0.25 -6.95
N THR A 79 -5.65 -0.72 -6.04
CA THR A 79 -4.30 -1.19 -6.40
C THR A 79 -4.30 -2.66 -6.80
N TYR A 80 -5.16 -3.49 -6.18
CA TYR A 80 -5.14 -4.94 -6.37
C TYR A 80 -6.47 -5.53 -6.83
N LEU A 81 -7.55 -5.35 -6.08
CA LEU A 81 -8.77 -6.16 -6.27
C LEU A 81 -9.58 -5.77 -7.52
N GLU A 82 -9.56 -4.50 -7.90
CA GLU A 82 -10.24 -4.02 -9.10
C GLU A 82 -9.42 -4.19 -10.37
N TRP A 83 -8.10 -4.37 -10.24
CA TRP A 83 -7.21 -4.44 -11.40
C TRP A 83 -7.39 -5.77 -12.14
N ARG A 84 -7.52 -5.71 -13.47
CA ARG A 84 -7.91 -6.87 -14.31
C ARG A 84 -6.77 -7.55 -15.06
N LEU A 85 -5.54 -7.04 -14.92
CA LEU A 85 -4.36 -7.74 -15.44
C LEU A 85 -4.12 -9.04 -14.67
N ASN A 86 -3.54 -10.02 -15.34
CA ASN A 86 -3.20 -11.30 -14.75
C ASN A 86 -2.16 -11.13 -13.63
N LEU A 87 -2.26 -11.97 -12.59
CA LEU A 87 -1.37 -11.88 -11.43
C LEU A 87 0.11 -12.18 -11.72
N PRO A 88 0.46 -13.20 -12.55
CA PRO A 88 1.86 -13.44 -12.91
C PRO A 88 2.43 -12.22 -13.62
N ILE A 89 3.69 -11.87 -13.30
CA ILE A 89 4.44 -10.73 -13.84
C ILE A 89 3.96 -9.37 -13.32
N TYR A 90 2.65 -9.09 -13.35
CA TYR A 90 2.14 -7.75 -13.02
C TYR A 90 1.99 -7.49 -11.51
N TYR A 91 1.65 -8.51 -10.72
CA TYR A 91 1.28 -8.31 -9.31
C TYR A 91 1.97 -9.21 -8.31
N ASN A 92 2.23 -10.46 -8.66
CA ASN A 92 2.83 -11.41 -7.73
C ASN A 92 4.36 -11.36 -7.87
N PRO A 93 5.09 -10.65 -6.97
CA PRO A 93 6.55 -10.71 -6.97
C PRO A 93 7.01 -12.13 -6.63
N ALA A 94 8.07 -12.58 -7.29
CA ALA A 94 8.69 -13.86 -7.01
C ALA A 94 10.02 -13.68 -6.27
N LEU A 95 10.30 -14.56 -5.32
CA LEU A 95 11.60 -14.67 -4.66
C LEU A 95 12.33 -15.89 -5.22
N VAL A 96 13.58 -15.68 -5.63
CA VAL A 96 14.47 -16.77 -6.06
C VAL A 96 15.45 -17.06 -4.94
N PHE A 97 15.34 -18.26 -4.36
CA PHE A 97 16.21 -18.71 -3.28
C PHE A 97 17.52 -19.29 -3.82
N PRO A 98 18.57 -19.43 -2.98
CA PRO A 98 19.79 -20.12 -3.36
C PRO A 98 19.51 -21.51 -3.96
N ARG A 99 20.28 -21.86 -4.99
CA ARG A 99 20.15 -23.15 -5.67
C ARG A 99 20.44 -24.28 -4.67
N GLN A 100 19.49 -25.21 -4.55
CA GLN A 100 19.64 -26.41 -3.74
C GLN A 100 20.35 -27.53 -4.53
N SER A 101 21.11 -28.39 -3.84
CA SER A 101 21.98 -29.42 -4.42
C SER A 101 21.49 -30.86 -4.17
N TYR A 102 20.19 -31.11 -4.32
CA TYR A 102 19.65 -32.47 -4.25
C TYR A 102 20.03 -33.29 -5.49
N ARG A 103 20.24 -34.61 -5.31
CA ARG A 103 20.67 -35.54 -6.37
C ARG A 103 19.54 -36.43 -6.90
N ASP A 104 18.45 -36.52 -6.14
CA ASP A 104 17.30 -37.36 -6.44
C ASP A 104 16.02 -36.74 -5.86
N PHE A 105 14.89 -37.43 -6.09
CA PHE A 105 13.59 -37.02 -5.59
C PHE A 105 13.52 -37.02 -4.05
N ASN A 106 14.18 -37.98 -3.39
CA ASN A 106 14.20 -38.04 -1.93
C ASN A 106 14.85 -36.80 -1.30
N GLY A 107 15.96 -36.31 -1.87
CA GLY A 107 16.59 -35.07 -1.45
C GLY A 107 15.71 -33.84 -1.64
N GLN A 108 14.92 -33.79 -2.72
CA GLN A 108 13.93 -32.73 -2.94
C GLN A 108 12.82 -32.77 -1.88
N ILE A 109 12.32 -33.95 -1.55
CA ILE A 109 11.30 -34.14 -0.51
C ILE A 109 11.83 -33.75 0.87
N GLN A 110 13.07 -34.12 1.20
CA GLN A 110 13.66 -33.75 2.50
C GLN A 110 13.84 -32.23 2.62
N PHE A 111 14.27 -31.56 1.55
CA PHE A 111 14.32 -30.09 1.52
C PHE A 111 12.94 -29.46 1.73
N ALA A 112 11.92 -29.93 0.99
CA ALA A 112 10.55 -29.44 1.13
C ALA A 112 9.98 -29.65 2.53
N SER A 113 10.24 -30.82 3.14
CA SER A 113 9.85 -31.14 4.52
C SER A 113 10.46 -30.17 5.52
N ASN A 114 11.77 -29.93 5.44
CA ASN A 114 12.46 -28.99 6.31
C ASN A 114 11.99 -27.55 6.11
N PHE A 115 11.71 -27.14 4.86
CA PHE A 115 11.16 -25.82 4.55
C PHE A 115 9.78 -25.62 5.20
N ILE A 116 8.86 -26.56 5.02
CA ILE A 116 7.54 -26.52 5.64
C ILE A 116 7.66 -26.50 7.17
N HIS A 117 8.54 -27.33 7.74
CA HIS A 117 8.79 -27.31 9.19
C HIS A 117 9.25 -25.92 9.68
N GLY A 118 10.18 -25.29 8.97
CA GLY A 118 10.63 -23.92 9.27
C GLY A 118 9.50 -22.89 9.18
N VAL A 119 8.63 -22.98 8.16
CA VAL A 119 7.44 -22.11 8.03
C VAL A 119 6.47 -22.30 9.21
N LEU A 120 6.27 -23.54 9.67
CA LEU A 120 5.43 -23.82 10.85
C LEU A 120 6.03 -23.28 12.14
N LEU A 121 7.35 -23.40 12.32
CA LEU A 121 8.05 -22.78 13.45
C LEU A 121 7.87 -21.26 13.43
N TYR A 122 8.01 -20.61 12.26
CA TYR A 122 7.79 -19.18 12.13
C TYR A 122 6.34 -18.79 12.45
N ARG A 123 5.35 -19.54 11.93
CA ARG A 123 3.94 -19.33 12.27
C ARG A 123 3.70 -19.41 13.79
N SER A 124 4.33 -20.35 14.49
CA SER A 124 4.19 -20.47 15.94
C SER A 124 4.73 -19.26 16.73
N LEU A 125 5.58 -18.44 16.10
CA LEU A 125 6.04 -17.17 16.69
C LEU A 125 5.02 -16.04 16.47
N ILE A 126 4.25 -16.08 15.37
CA ILE A 126 3.20 -15.11 15.07
C ILE A 126 1.94 -15.37 15.91
N ASP A 127 1.59 -16.64 16.10
CA ASP A 127 0.36 -17.04 16.81
C ASP A 127 0.43 -16.80 18.35
N LYS A 128 1.61 -16.43 18.88
CA LYS A 128 1.83 -16.11 20.31
C LYS A 128 1.48 -14.67 20.66
#